data_AF-E4TG79-F1
#
_entry.id   AF-E4TG79-F1
#
_cell.length_a   1.000
_cell.length_b   1.000
_cell.length_c   1.000
_cell.angle_alpha   90.00
_cell.angle_beta   90.00
_cell.angle_gamma   90.00
#
_symmetry.space_group_name_H-M   'P 1'
#
loop_
_entity.id
_entity.type
_entity.pdbx_description
1 polymer ?
#
loop_
_entity_poly.entity_id
_entity_poly.type
_entity_poly.pdbx_seq_one_letter_code
_entity_poly.pdbx_strand_id
1 'polypeptide(L)'
;MKMICKKCNIDIVEDKKIFSCSNCGESYDLNMKSETYDLKLLNGLRIPDLKYEEVREGIAKGKYLSVDYITYNGAPWMRLKDSEFATFLPTILTDSKKTVDKSKNWFYLFMLSFAANIVMLVLIYIITKK
;
A
#
# COMPACT_ATOMS: atom_id res chain seq x y z
N MET A 1 6.25 -10.28 8.58
CA MET A 1 5.09 -9.45 8.13
C MET A 1 4.33 -8.87 9.33
N LYS A 2 3.60 -7.74 9.21
CA LYS A 2 2.71 -7.25 10.29
C LYS A 2 1.31 -7.82 10.11
N MET A 3 0.87 -8.64 11.06
CA MET A 3 -0.43 -9.31 11.07
C MET A 3 -1.15 -9.01 12.38
N ILE A 4 -2.44 -9.31 12.48
CA ILE A 4 -3.24 -9.13 13.70
C ILE A 4 -3.92 -10.46 14.01
N CYS A 5 -3.77 -10.94 15.23
CA CYS A 5 -4.42 -12.16 15.70
C CYS A 5 -5.95 -12.08 15.54
N LYS A 6 -6.56 -13.06 14.87
CA LYS A 6 -8.02 -13.13 14.70
C LYS A 6 -8.78 -13.24 16.03
N LYS A 7 -8.16 -13.86 17.05
CA LYS A 7 -8.77 -14.17 18.34
C LYS A 7 -8.56 -13.09 19.41
N CYS A 8 -7.33 -12.62 19.59
CA CYS A 8 -7.00 -11.64 20.64
C CYS A 8 -6.68 -10.24 20.12
N ASN A 9 -6.71 -10.02 18.80
CA ASN A 9 -6.51 -8.72 18.16
C ASN A 9 -5.18 -8.02 18.50
N ILE A 10 -4.16 -8.80 18.88
CA ILE A 10 -2.78 -8.33 19.10
C ILE A 10 -2.00 -8.42 17.79
N ASP A 11 -1.08 -7.47 17.61
CA ASP A 11 -0.13 -7.46 16.50
C ASP A 11 0.81 -8.67 16.59
N ILE A 12 0.89 -9.43 15.50
CA ILE A 12 1.82 -10.53 15.33
C ILE A 12 2.88 -10.10 14.31
N VAL A 13 4.14 -10.22 14.69
CA VAL A 13 5.28 -10.06 13.80
C VAL A 13 5.95 -11.40 13.68
N GLU A 14 5.70 -12.07 12.57
CA GLU A 14 6.25 -13.39 12.27
C GLU A 14 6.57 -13.48 10.78
N ASP A 15 7.60 -14.24 10.45
CA ASP A 15 8.06 -14.47 9.08
C ASP A 15 7.92 -15.94 8.67
N LYS A 16 7.60 -16.82 9.63
CA LYS A 16 7.22 -18.21 9.35
C LYS A 16 5.81 -18.28 8.78
N LYS A 17 5.59 -19.26 7.91
CA LYS A 17 4.26 -19.55 7.34
C LYS A 17 3.33 -20.24 8.32
N ILE A 18 3.89 -21.02 9.23
CA ILE A 18 3.16 -21.71 10.30
C ILE A 18 3.67 -21.18 11.62
N PHE A 19 2.77 -20.66 12.45
CA PHE A 19 3.11 -20.06 13.73
C PHE A 19 1.92 -20.01 14.67
N SER A 20 2.17 -19.73 15.93
CA SER A 20 1.12 -19.53 16.93
C SER A 20 1.22 -18.15 17.53
N CYS A 21 0.08 -17.54 17.85
CA CYS A 21 0.04 -16.27 18.55
C CYS A 21 0.65 -16.41 19.94
N SER A 22 1.67 -15.63 20.26
CA SER A 22 2.37 -15.67 21.55
C SER A 22 1.47 -15.31 22.75
N ASN A 23 0.34 -14.63 22.51
CA ASN A 23 -0.57 -14.21 23.58
C ASN A 23 -1.70 -15.20 23.85
N CYS A 24 -2.39 -15.69 22.82
CA CYS A 24 -3.58 -16.55 23.00
C CYS A 24 -3.37 -18.01 22.56
N GLY A 25 -2.19 -18.35 22.03
CA GLY A 25 -1.85 -19.70 21.58
C GLY A 25 -2.53 -20.15 20.29
N GLU A 26 -3.31 -19.28 19.64
CA GLU A 26 -3.99 -19.62 18.38
C GLU A 26 -2.98 -19.90 17.26
N SER A 27 -3.11 -21.03 16.59
CA SER A 27 -2.21 -21.45 15.51
C SER A 27 -2.73 -21.01 14.15
N TYR A 28 -1.80 -20.57 13.29
CA TYR A 28 -2.05 -20.10 11.94
C TYR A 28 -1.18 -20.83 10.94
N ASP A 29 -1.73 -21.13 9.76
CA ASP A 29 -1.02 -21.69 8.61
C ASP A 29 -1.35 -20.90 7.35
N LEU A 30 -0.40 -20.09 6.90
CA LEU A 30 -0.49 -19.26 5.70
C LEU A 30 -0.41 -20.05 4.38
N ASN A 31 -0.15 -21.37 4.42
CA ASN A 31 -0.17 -22.21 3.21
C ASN A 31 -1.54 -22.81 2.93
N MET A 32 -2.48 -22.74 3.88
CA MET A 32 -3.82 -23.26 3.67
C MET A 32 -4.53 -22.43 2.60
N LYS A 33 -4.91 -23.10 1.51
CA LYS A 33 -5.82 -22.51 0.53
C LYS A 33 -7.20 -22.40 1.15
N SER A 34 -7.84 -21.25 0.96
CA SER A 34 -9.21 -21.04 1.37
C SER A 34 -10.10 -20.79 0.17
N GLU A 35 -11.32 -21.30 0.24
CA GLU A 35 -12.36 -21.01 -0.75
C GLU A 35 -13.03 -19.66 -0.47
N THR A 36 -13.02 -19.24 0.80
CA THR A 36 -13.66 -18.01 1.28
C THR A 36 -12.69 -17.11 2.03
N TYR A 37 -12.95 -15.81 1.93
CA TYR A 37 -12.14 -14.74 2.50
C TYR A 37 -13.05 -13.74 3.23
N ASP A 38 -12.59 -13.24 4.36
CA ASP A 38 -13.24 -12.12 5.05
C ASP A 38 -12.39 -10.86 4.86
N LEU A 39 -13.04 -9.75 4.52
CA LEU A 39 -12.41 -8.44 4.44
C LEU A 39 -12.84 -7.55 5.60
N LYS A 40 -11.90 -6.78 6.14
CA LYS A 40 -12.14 -5.70 7.09
C LYS A 40 -11.57 -4.41 6.51
N LEU A 41 -12.46 -3.50 6.15
CA LEU A 41 -12.12 -2.21 5.59
C LEU A 41 -11.61 -1.25 6.67
N LEU A 42 -10.86 -0.22 6.28
CA LEU A 42 -10.38 0.82 7.20
C LEU A 42 -11.49 1.55 7.95
N ASN A 43 -12.68 1.67 7.37
CA ASN A 43 -13.85 2.26 8.03
C ASN A 43 -14.51 1.33 9.07
N GLY A 44 -13.95 0.13 9.29
CA GLY A 44 -14.43 -0.85 10.25
C GLY A 44 -15.49 -1.82 9.70
N LEU A 45 -15.96 -1.63 8.46
CA LEU A 45 -16.90 -2.55 7.84
C LEU A 45 -16.25 -3.91 7.61
N ARG A 46 -16.96 -4.98 8.01
CA ARG A 46 -16.57 -6.36 7.75
C ARG A 46 -17.46 -6.96 6.66
N ILE A 47 -16.83 -7.58 5.68
CA ILE A 47 -17.49 -8.26 4.57
C ILE A 47 -17.04 -9.73 4.61
N PRO A 48 -17.87 -10.63 5.17
CA PRO A 48 -17.53 -12.05 5.28
C PRO A 48 -17.81 -12.81 3.98
N ASP A 49 -17.28 -14.04 3.91
CA ASP A 49 -17.67 -15.07 2.92
C ASP A 49 -17.47 -14.68 1.45
N LEU A 50 -16.42 -13.91 1.14
CA LEU A 50 -16.09 -13.53 -0.23
C LEU A 50 -15.34 -14.65 -0.94
N LYS A 51 -15.68 -14.88 -2.20
CA LYS A 51 -14.90 -15.76 -3.08
C LYS A 51 -13.65 -15.06 -3.59
N TYR A 52 -12.68 -15.86 -4.02
CA TYR A 52 -11.43 -15.37 -4.59
C TYR A 52 -11.65 -14.35 -5.73
N GLU A 53 -12.57 -14.66 -6.65
CA GLU A 53 -12.92 -13.80 -7.79
C GLU A 53 -13.54 -12.47 -7.35
N GLU A 54 -14.37 -12.47 -6.30
CA GLU A 54 -15.02 -11.26 -5.79
C GLU A 54 -14.01 -10.32 -5.12
N VAL A 55 -13.03 -10.89 -4.39
CA VAL A 55 -11.91 -10.13 -3.84
C VAL A 55 -11.09 -9.52 -4.98
N ARG A 56 -10.73 -10.33 -5.99
CA ARG A 56 -9.96 -9.89 -7.15
C ARG A 56 -10.65 -8.76 -7.92
N GLU A 57 -11.94 -8.93 -8.23
CA GLU A 57 -12.74 -7.91 -8.90
C GLU A 57 -12.88 -6.64 -8.06
N GLY A 58 -13.10 -6.79 -6.76
CA GLY A 58 -13.20 -5.65 -5.85
C GLY A 58 -11.92 -4.83 -5.80
N ILE A 59 -10.75 -5.49 -5.81
CA ILE A 59 -9.46 -4.80 -5.92
C ILE A 59 -9.34 -4.08 -7.27
N ALA A 60 -9.65 -4.76 -8.37
CA ALA A 60 -9.56 -4.19 -9.72
C ALA A 60 -10.49 -2.97 -9.91
N LYS A 61 -11.67 -2.99 -9.29
CA LYS A 61 -12.64 -1.88 -9.28
C LYS A 61 -12.30 -0.78 -8.26
N GLY A 62 -11.22 -0.91 -7.50
CA GLY A 62 -10.83 0.06 -6.46
C GLY A 62 -11.72 0.06 -5.22
N LYS A 63 -12.57 -0.97 -5.05
CA LYS A 63 -13.44 -1.15 -3.88
C LYS A 63 -12.65 -1.50 -2.62
N TYR A 64 -11.54 -2.23 -2.78
CA TYR A 64 -10.66 -2.67 -1.70
C TYR A 64 -9.26 -2.07 -1.87
N LEU A 65 -8.72 -1.52 -0.79
CA LEU A 65 -7.45 -0.80 -0.78
C LEU A 65 -6.32 -1.70 -0.26
N SER A 66 -5.07 -1.36 -0.61
CA SER A 66 -3.87 -2.09 -0.17
C SER A 66 -3.68 -2.18 1.35
N VAL A 67 -4.31 -1.24 2.07
CA VAL A 67 -4.26 -1.07 3.52
C VAL A 67 -5.41 -1.74 4.25
N ASP A 68 -6.43 -2.20 3.53
CA ASP A 68 -7.52 -2.99 4.09
C ASP A 68 -7.01 -4.36 4.52
N TYR A 69 -7.72 -5.00 5.46
CA TYR A 69 -7.33 -6.27 6.04
C TYR A 69 -8.12 -7.41 5.43
N ILE A 70 -7.45 -8.54 5.21
CA ILE A 70 -8.01 -9.80 4.75
C ILE A 70 -7.64 -10.92 5.72
N THR A 71 -8.54 -11.88 5.88
CA THR A 71 -8.29 -13.14 6.58
C THR A 71 -9.01 -14.26 5.84
N TYR A 72 -8.62 -15.49 6.13
CA TYR A 72 -9.22 -16.69 5.57
C TYR A 72 -9.07 -17.83 6.58
N ASN A 73 -9.58 -19.02 6.23
CA ASN A 73 -9.54 -20.14 7.16
C ASN A 73 -8.10 -20.50 7.56
N GLY A 74 -7.80 -20.48 8.86
CA GLY A 74 -6.45 -20.76 9.37
C GLY A 74 -5.45 -19.62 9.27
N ALA A 75 -5.85 -18.41 8.83
CA ALA A 75 -4.95 -17.25 8.76
C ALA A 75 -5.34 -16.13 9.74
N PRO A 76 -4.37 -15.31 10.19
CA PRO A 76 -4.65 -14.09 10.94
C PRO A 76 -5.25 -13.01 10.02
N TRP A 77 -5.57 -11.85 10.57
CA TRP A 77 -5.79 -10.66 9.76
C TRP A 77 -4.45 -10.14 9.24
N MET A 78 -4.35 -9.96 7.93
CA MET A 78 -3.18 -9.38 7.27
C MET A 78 -3.63 -8.29 6.32
N ARG A 79 -2.75 -7.35 5.95
CA ARG A 79 -3.11 -6.35 4.95
C ARG A 79 -3.21 -6.99 3.57
N LEU A 80 -4.07 -6.46 2.72
CA LEU A 80 -4.23 -6.90 1.33
C LEU A 80 -2.92 -6.86 0.54
N LYS A 81 -2.04 -5.90 0.83
CA LYS A 81 -0.69 -5.84 0.22
C LYS A 81 0.28 -6.92 0.68
N ASP A 82 -0.01 -7.56 1.81
CA ASP A 82 0.82 -8.58 2.42
C ASP A 82 0.21 -9.99 2.20
N SER A 83 -0.86 -10.10 1.40
CA SER A 83 -1.54 -11.35 1.06
C SER A 83 -1.26 -11.79 -0.38
N GLU A 84 -1.80 -12.94 -0.80
CA GLU A 84 -1.71 -13.43 -2.19
C GLU A 84 -2.31 -12.46 -3.22
N PHE A 85 -3.23 -11.60 -2.79
CA PHE A 85 -3.86 -10.61 -3.65
C PHE A 85 -2.99 -9.38 -3.91
N ALA A 86 -1.81 -9.28 -3.29
CA ALA A 86 -0.88 -8.19 -3.49
C ALA A 86 -0.51 -7.97 -4.97
N THR A 87 -0.51 -9.05 -5.76
CA THR A 87 -0.25 -9.03 -7.20
C THR A 87 -1.30 -8.29 -8.02
N PHE A 88 -2.53 -8.19 -7.52
CA PHE A 88 -3.64 -7.49 -8.20
C PHE A 88 -3.77 -6.03 -7.79
N LEU A 89 -3.04 -5.60 -6.76
CA LEU A 89 -3.08 -4.21 -6.32
C LEU A 89 -2.39 -3.32 -7.37
N PRO A 90 -2.98 -2.16 -7.70
CA PRO A 90 -2.37 -1.24 -8.65
C PRO A 90 -0.99 -0.80 -8.14
N THR A 91 0.02 -0.89 -9.00
CA THR A 91 1.45 -0.67 -8.71
C THR A 91 1.75 0.66 -8.02
N ILE A 92 0.87 1.65 -8.20
CA ILE A 92 0.94 2.97 -7.54
C ILE A 92 0.90 2.85 -6.00
N LEU A 93 0.29 1.79 -5.45
CA LEU A 93 0.12 1.59 -4.01
C LEU A 93 1.11 0.61 -3.38
N THR A 94 1.80 -0.21 -4.18
CA THR A 94 2.81 -1.18 -3.71
C THR A 94 4.22 -0.59 -3.67
N ASP A 95 4.47 0.51 -4.39
CA ASP A 95 5.78 1.14 -4.54
C ASP A 95 6.06 2.30 -3.56
N SER A 96 5.64 2.21 -2.29
CA SER A 96 6.20 3.11 -1.25
C SER A 96 7.70 2.86 -0.95
N LYS A 97 8.29 1.82 -1.57
CA LYS A 97 9.73 1.51 -1.52
C LYS A 97 10.46 1.65 -2.86
N LYS A 98 9.79 1.93 -3.98
CA LYS A 98 10.51 2.47 -5.11
C LYS A 98 10.66 3.96 -4.87
N THR A 99 11.88 4.32 -4.51
CA THR A 99 12.50 5.61 -4.85
C THR A 99 11.67 6.29 -5.92
N VAL A 100 10.97 7.36 -5.52
CA VAL A 100 10.50 8.38 -6.45
C VAL A 100 11.72 8.68 -7.31
N ASP A 101 11.74 8.15 -8.52
CA ASP A 101 12.69 8.57 -9.53
C ASP A 101 12.39 10.05 -9.65
N LYS A 102 13.25 10.84 -9.00
CA LYS A 102 13.14 12.28 -8.88
C LYS A 102 13.24 12.76 -10.32
N SER A 103 12.10 12.83 -11.00
CA SER A 103 12.11 13.09 -12.43
C SER A 103 12.82 14.43 -12.57
N LYS A 104 13.83 14.46 -13.43
CA LYS A 104 14.68 15.63 -13.63
C LYS A 104 13.88 16.86 -14.05
N ASN A 105 12.58 16.72 -14.33
CA ASN A 105 11.62 17.77 -14.62
C ASN A 105 11.64 18.90 -13.60
N TRP A 106 11.79 18.62 -12.29
CA TRP A 106 11.89 19.71 -11.30
C TRP A 106 13.16 20.55 -11.49
N PHE A 107 14.27 19.91 -11.85
CA PHE A 107 15.54 20.59 -12.14
C PHE A 107 15.47 21.41 -13.44
N TYR A 108 14.81 20.90 -14.48
CA TYR A 108 14.58 21.66 -15.71
C TYR A 108 13.70 22.89 -15.48
N LEU A 109 12.62 22.76 -14.70
CA LEU A 109 11.76 23.89 -14.33
C LEU A 109 12.52 24.93 -13.50
N PHE A 110 13.38 24.48 -12.57
CA PHE A 110 14.26 25.36 -11.80
C PHE A 110 15.23 26.13 -12.71
N MET A 111 15.91 25.45 -13.63
CA MET A 111 16.86 26.10 -14.54
C MET A 111 16.20 27.09 -15.49
N LEU A 112 14.99 26.78 -15.97
CA LEU A 112 14.22 27.70 -16.82
C LEU A 112 13.77 28.95 -16.03
N SER A 113 13.33 28.78 -14.79
CA SER A 113 12.99 29.91 -13.90
C SER A 113 14.22 30.77 -13.56
N PHE A 114 15.36 30.14 -13.29
CA PHE A 114 16.61 30.85 -13.01
C PHE A 114 17.08 31.68 -14.21
N ALA A 115 17.07 31.10 -15.41
CA ALA A 115 17.43 31.80 -16.64
C ALA A 115 16.51 33.00 -16.92
N ALA A 116 15.20 32.84 -16.73
CA ALA A 116 14.23 33.94 -16.90
C ALA A 116 14.50 35.10 -15.94
N ASN A 117 14.87 34.81 -14.69
CA ASN A 117 15.22 35.84 -13.70
C ASN A 117 16.53 36.58 -14.06
N ILE A 118 17.55 35.87 -14.56
CA ILE A 118 18.80 36.50 -15.03
C ILE A 118 18.50 37.46 -16.19
N VAL A 119 17.69 37.04 -17.17
CA VAL A 119 17.31 37.88 -18.32
C VAL A 119 16.56 39.13 -17.86
N MET A 120 15.60 38.98 -16.93
CA MET A 120 14.90 40.12 -16.32
C MET A 120 15.85 41.11 -15.64
N LEU A 121 16.80 40.63 -14.85
CA LEU A 121 17.81 41.47 -14.20
C LEU A 121 18.66 42.25 -15.21
N VAL A 122 19.07 41.61 -16.31
CA VAL A 122 19.85 42.27 -17.37
C VAL A 122 19.02 43.33 -18.07
N LEU A 123 17.74 43.06 -18.38
CA LEU A 123 16.83 44.03 -18.98
C LEU A 123 16.62 45.25 -18.07
N ILE A 124 16.37 45.02 -16.78
CA ILE A 124 16.24 46.08 -15.78
C ILE A 124 17.52 46.91 -15.74
N TYR A 125 18.69 46.26 -15.66
CA TYR A 125 19.98 46.95 -15.63
C TYR A 125 20.17 47.84 -16.85
N ILE A 126 19.88 47.36 -18.07
CA ILE A 126 19.98 48.15 -19.30
C ILE A 126 19.01 49.33 -19.28
N ILE A 127 17.78 49.15 -18.81
CA ILE A 127 16.77 50.21 -18.72
C ILE A 127 17.20 51.28 -17.69
N THR A 128 17.69 50.87 -16.51
CA THR A 128 18.10 51.80 -15.45
C THR A 128 19.41 52.55 -15.73
N LYS A 129 20.23 52.04 -16.66
CA LYS A 129 21.51 52.67 -17.03
C LYS A 129 21.38 53.58 -18.26
N LYS A 130 20.19 53.65 -18.86
CA LYS A 130 19.82 54.56 -19.94
C LYS A 130 19.15 55.80 -19.37
#